data_AF-A0A258BM83-F1
#
_entry.id   AF-A0A258BM83-F1
#
_cell.length_a   1.000
_cell.length_b   1.000
_cell.length_c   1.000
_cell.angle_alpha   90.00
_cell.angle_beta   90.00
_cell.angle_gamma   90.00
#
_symmetry.space_group_name_H-M   'P 1'
#
loop_
_entity.id
_entity.type
_entity.pdbx_description
1 polymer ?
#
loop_
_entity_poly.entity_id
_entity_poly.type
_entity_poly.pdbx_seq_one_letter_code
_entity_poly.pdbx_strand_id
1 'polypeptide(L)'
;MSGLRIFADTYDGFKVKGEHDVLAFLIMLSAGGQIDAIEKFTADGEVVTFKENGNANGRFEDYMNQAVWTGGYQADALPFAFGGKSPPGLTSAHKLSGITHARWSLRFDTDGKLYGAGVPEPAWIGRWVKVYDPRLDSTYPGGSGPCRAGNESTYVWSRNPALHALTWCIGRWQNGKKTLGIGAPVANIRVADFVEAANVADANAWHCGGVEWSTDSKWSILKRMLQAGGAVPTMTGAMIGCRVAAPRISIATITGADLLDELTIAATKPRRERFNTVIPRYRSEDHEWEIISAAPVSVPDYVTMDGGVRQKEIDYPLV
;
A
#
# COMPACT_ATOMS: atom_id res chain seq x y z
N MET A 1 0.67 -0.27 10.38
CA MET A 1 -0.76 -0.55 10.07
C MET A 1 -1.30 -1.56 11.06
N SER A 2 -2.50 -1.37 11.62
CA SER A 2 -3.14 -2.29 12.58
C SER A 2 -4.00 -3.40 11.95
N GLY A 3 -4.28 -3.31 10.64
CA GLY A 3 -5.03 -4.30 9.87
C GLY A 3 -6.52 -4.38 10.24
N LEU A 4 -7.27 -5.21 9.54
CA LEU A 4 -8.70 -5.43 9.79
C LEU A 4 -8.90 -6.72 10.61
N ARG A 5 -9.52 -6.60 11.78
CA ARG A 5 -9.90 -7.75 12.60
C ARG A 5 -11.06 -8.52 11.95
N ILE A 6 -10.83 -9.80 11.62
CA ILE A 6 -11.83 -10.68 10.98
C ILE A 6 -12.30 -11.81 11.91
N PHE A 7 -11.54 -12.11 12.96
CA PHE A 7 -11.95 -13.03 14.02
C PHE A 7 -11.38 -12.53 15.35
N ALA A 8 -12.18 -12.67 16.41
CA ALA A 8 -11.77 -12.42 17.78
C ALA A 8 -12.57 -13.33 18.70
N ASP A 9 -11.89 -14.17 19.46
CA ASP A 9 -12.55 -15.02 20.45
C ASP A 9 -11.58 -15.40 21.57
N THR A 10 -12.13 -15.88 22.67
CA THR A 10 -11.38 -16.27 23.86
C THR A 10 -11.45 -17.77 24.11
N TYR A 11 -10.38 -18.37 24.63
CA TYR A 11 -10.32 -19.82 24.87
C TYR A 11 -9.31 -20.18 25.95
N ASP A 12 -9.38 -21.45 26.40
CA ASP A 12 -8.50 -22.02 27.42
C ASP A 12 -7.21 -22.59 26.80
N GLY A 13 -6.17 -21.78 26.66
CA GLY A 13 -4.85 -22.17 26.17
C GLY A 13 -3.97 -22.80 27.24
N PHE A 14 -3.59 -22.06 28.29
CA PHE A 14 -2.47 -22.40 29.18
C PHE A 14 -2.88 -22.96 30.56
N LYS A 15 -4.15 -22.83 30.92
CA LYS A 15 -4.83 -23.33 32.12
C LYS A 15 -3.94 -23.70 33.34
N VAL A 16 -3.96 -22.83 34.35
CA VAL A 16 -3.71 -23.20 35.76
C VAL A 16 -4.79 -22.66 36.73
N LYS A 17 -5.42 -21.49 36.48
CA LYS A 17 -6.67 -21.01 37.14
C LYS A 17 -7.41 -20.02 36.23
N GLY A 18 -8.74 -20.08 36.16
CA GLY A 18 -9.61 -19.20 35.35
C GLY A 18 -10.17 -19.85 34.07
N GLU A 19 -11.31 -19.34 33.59
CA GLU A 19 -11.86 -19.65 32.27
C GLU A 19 -11.42 -18.57 31.26
N HIS A 20 -11.19 -18.97 30.01
CA HIS A 20 -10.85 -18.10 28.88
C HIS A 20 -9.57 -17.27 29.08
N ASP A 21 -8.44 -17.94 29.28
CA ASP A 21 -7.14 -17.31 29.58
C ASP A 21 -6.38 -16.78 28.35
N VAL A 22 -6.88 -16.99 27.13
CA VAL A 22 -6.27 -16.47 25.90
C VAL A 22 -7.32 -15.75 25.05
N LEU A 23 -6.99 -14.54 24.60
CA LEU A 23 -7.69 -13.80 23.56
C LEU A 23 -6.94 -13.94 22.24
N ALA A 24 -7.59 -14.50 21.22
CA ALA A 24 -7.03 -14.68 19.89
C ALA A 24 -7.66 -13.75 18.87
N PHE A 25 -6.82 -13.19 18.01
CA PHE A 25 -7.18 -12.36 16.87
C PHE A 25 -6.67 -12.95 15.56
N LEU A 26 -7.52 -12.92 14.55
CA LEU A 26 -7.11 -13.05 13.15
C LEU A 26 -7.27 -11.68 12.50
N ILE A 27 -6.16 -11.13 12.02
CA ILE A 27 -6.08 -9.81 11.42
C ILE A 27 -5.74 -9.98 9.94
N MET A 28 -6.58 -9.45 9.06
CA MET A 28 -6.25 -9.28 7.65
C MET A 28 -5.40 -8.03 7.49
N LEU A 29 -4.17 -8.18 7.00
CA LEU A 29 -3.24 -7.06 6.79
C LEU A 29 -3.34 -6.51 5.37
N SER A 30 -3.44 -7.38 4.36
CA SER A 30 -3.57 -6.95 2.96
C SER A 30 -4.26 -8.01 2.10
N ALA A 31 -5.27 -7.58 1.35
CA ALA A 31 -5.89 -8.34 0.26
C ALA A 31 -5.27 -7.99 -1.11
N GLY A 32 -4.23 -7.15 -1.13
CA GLY A 32 -3.61 -6.63 -2.34
C GLY A 32 -2.66 -7.60 -3.05
N GLY A 33 -2.50 -8.82 -2.56
CA GLY A 33 -1.53 -9.80 -3.06
C GLY A 33 -0.46 -10.12 -2.02
N GLN A 34 0.55 -10.87 -2.45
CA GLN A 34 1.67 -11.27 -1.60
C GLN A 34 2.52 -10.05 -1.23
N ILE A 35 2.93 -9.97 0.05
CA ILE A 35 3.89 -8.99 0.55
C ILE A 35 5.31 -9.57 0.56
N ASP A 36 6.31 -8.73 0.72
CA ASP A 36 7.70 -9.20 0.83
C ASP A 36 8.03 -9.70 2.23
N ALA A 37 7.91 -8.83 3.24
CA ALA A 37 8.24 -9.16 4.62
C ALA A 37 7.62 -8.15 5.60
N ILE A 38 7.33 -8.61 6.81
CA ILE A 38 7.13 -7.72 7.97
C ILE A 38 8.51 -7.48 8.58
N GLU A 39 8.87 -6.21 8.77
CA GLU A 39 10.18 -5.82 9.31
C GLU A 39 10.11 -5.57 10.81
N LYS A 40 8.98 -5.05 11.29
CA LYS A 40 8.80 -4.66 12.68
C LYS A 40 7.35 -4.81 13.11
N PHE A 41 7.17 -5.24 14.35
CA PHE A 41 5.87 -5.22 15.03
C PHE A 41 5.98 -4.41 16.31
N THR A 42 4.97 -3.58 16.56
CA THR A 42 4.83 -2.81 17.80
C THR A 42 3.50 -3.10 18.47
N ALA A 43 3.48 -3.06 19.79
CA ALA A 43 2.29 -3.12 20.64
C ALA A 43 2.32 -1.89 21.55
N ASP A 44 1.34 -0.97 21.42
CA ASP A 44 1.35 0.35 22.09
C ASP A 44 2.67 1.11 21.89
N GLY A 45 3.21 1.09 20.66
CA GLY A 45 4.48 1.74 20.30
C GLY A 45 5.73 0.99 20.75
N GLU A 46 5.64 0.01 21.66
CA GLU A 46 6.78 -0.81 22.07
C GLU A 46 7.07 -1.91 21.04
N VAL A 47 8.35 -2.05 20.67
CA VAL A 47 8.80 -3.10 19.75
C VAL A 47 8.75 -4.46 20.43
N VAL A 48 7.97 -5.39 19.86
CA VAL A 48 7.92 -6.78 20.31
C VAL A 48 8.49 -7.67 19.22
N THR A 49 9.41 -8.55 19.60
CA THR A 49 10.00 -9.54 18.69
C THR A 49 9.50 -10.94 19.04
N PHE A 50 9.48 -11.82 18.05
CA PHE A 50 8.93 -13.18 18.19
C PHE A 50 9.98 -14.23 17.82
N LYS A 51 9.94 -15.36 18.50
CA LYS A 51 10.70 -16.57 18.18
C LYS A 51 10.08 -17.26 16.95
N GLU A 52 10.76 -18.26 16.40
CA GLU A 52 10.24 -19.03 15.24
C GLU A 52 8.90 -19.72 15.51
N ASN A 53 8.64 -20.12 16.76
CA ASN A 53 7.36 -20.69 17.18
C ASN A 53 6.25 -19.62 17.39
N GLY A 54 6.56 -18.35 17.12
CA GLY A 54 5.67 -17.21 17.26
C GLY A 54 5.55 -16.66 18.68
N ASN A 55 6.15 -17.27 19.71
CA ASN A 55 6.10 -16.74 21.07
C ASN A 55 6.92 -15.44 21.17
N ALA A 56 6.43 -14.45 21.90
CA ALA A 56 7.16 -13.20 22.08
C ALA A 56 8.44 -13.39 22.92
N ASN A 57 9.39 -12.49 22.73
CA ASN A 57 10.58 -12.39 23.55
C ASN A 57 10.39 -11.37 24.68
N GLY A 58 11.25 -11.45 25.71
CA GLY A 58 11.33 -10.46 26.77
C GLY A 58 10.09 -10.47 27.67
N ARG A 59 9.60 -9.29 28.06
CA ARG A 59 8.51 -9.17 29.05
C ARG A 59 7.17 -9.79 28.62
N PHE A 60 6.98 -10.01 27.31
CA PHE A 60 5.77 -10.61 26.74
C PHE A 60 5.89 -12.12 26.49
N GLU A 61 7.02 -12.75 26.87
CA GLU A 61 7.23 -14.18 26.73
C GLU A 61 6.12 -14.98 27.43
N ASP A 62 5.52 -15.95 26.73
CA ASP A 62 4.35 -16.74 27.16
C ASP A 62 3.05 -15.95 27.41
N TYR A 63 3.07 -14.63 27.15
CA TYR A 63 1.90 -13.77 27.22
C TYR A 63 1.44 -13.26 25.86
N MET A 64 2.31 -13.23 24.85
CA MET A 64 1.96 -12.82 23.50
C MET A 64 2.49 -13.81 22.46
N ASN A 65 1.68 -14.13 21.47
CA ASN A 65 2.09 -14.93 20.32
C ASN A 65 1.66 -14.28 19.02
N GLN A 66 2.51 -14.38 18.00
CA GLN A 66 2.22 -13.91 16.66
C GLN A 66 2.74 -14.91 15.62
N ALA A 67 1.98 -15.08 14.56
CA ALA A 67 2.51 -15.61 13.31
C ALA A 67 1.88 -14.88 12.12
N VAL A 68 2.71 -14.51 11.15
CA VAL A 68 2.28 -13.78 9.96
C VAL A 68 2.40 -14.67 8.73
N TRP A 69 1.38 -14.62 7.89
CA TRP A 69 1.42 -15.16 6.53
C TRP A 69 1.56 -14.01 5.53
N THR A 70 2.58 -14.07 4.69
CA THR A 70 2.92 -13.01 3.71
C THR A 70 2.03 -13.01 2.47
N GLY A 71 0.94 -13.79 2.46
CA GLY A 71 0.08 -14.00 1.29
C GLY A 71 0.59 -15.12 0.38
N GLY A 72 -0.06 -15.28 -0.78
CA GLY A 72 0.19 -16.39 -1.71
C GLY A 72 -0.65 -17.64 -1.41
N TYR A 73 -0.46 -18.68 -2.21
CA TYR A 73 -1.24 -19.92 -2.11
C TYR A 73 -0.98 -20.64 -0.78
N GLN A 74 -2.04 -21.00 -0.08
CA GLN A 74 -1.98 -21.75 1.17
C GLN A 74 -2.74 -23.08 1.00
N ALA A 75 -1.98 -24.19 0.94
CA ALA A 75 -2.54 -25.53 0.82
C ALA A 75 -3.21 -25.99 2.14
N ASP A 76 -2.56 -25.68 3.26
CA ASP A 76 -2.96 -26.13 4.59
C ASP A 76 -3.97 -25.19 5.26
N ALA A 77 -4.60 -25.68 6.32
CA ALA A 77 -5.42 -24.87 7.20
C ALA A 77 -4.60 -23.78 7.90
N LEU A 78 -5.28 -22.75 8.41
CA LEU A 78 -4.64 -21.74 9.27
C LEU A 78 -4.08 -22.40 10.54
N PRO A 79 -2.74 -22.49 10.72
CA PRO A 79 -2.19 -23.20 11.86
C PRO A 79 -2.21 -22.30 13.09
N PHE A 80 -3.37 -22.12 13.73
CA PHE A 80 -3.58 -21.18 14.84
C PHE A 80 -3.62 -21.91 16.20
N ALA A 81 -2.54 -21.82 16.98
CA ALA A 81 -2.53 -22.31 18.36
C ALA A 81 -1.65 -21.45 19.27
N PHE A 82 -2.07 -21.27 20.52
CA PHE A 82 -1.28 -20.69 21.61
C PHE A 82 -1.67 -21.40 22.92
N GLY A 83 -0.67 -21.77 23.73
CA GLY A 83 -0.91 -22.63 24.90
C GLY A 83 -1.21 -24.10 24.56
N GLY A 84 -0.95 -24.52 23.32
CA GLY A 84 -1.20 -25.90 22.89
C GLY A 84 -2.64 -26.20 22.48
N LYS A 85 -3.52 -25.18 22.42
CA LYS A 85 -4.87 -25.30 21.86
C LYS A 85 -5.14 -24.27 20.77
N SER A 86 -6.15 -24.54 19.95
CA SER A 86 -6.63 -23.64 18.92
C SER A 86 -7.87 -22.87 19.37
N PRO A 87 -8.07 -21.62 18.89
CA PRO A 87 -9.29 -20.87 19.15
C PRO A 87 -10.54 -21.62 18.63
N PRO A 88 -11.69 -21.52 19.32
CA PRO A 88 -12.94 -22.14 18.89
C PRO A 88 -13.40 -21.57 17.55
N GLY A 89 -14.16 -22.38 16.80
CA GLY A 89 -14.71 -21.97 15.50
C GLY A 89 -13.72 -21.97 14.33
N LEU A 90 -12.41 -22.02 14.58
CA LEU A 90 -11.41 -22.20 13.52
C LEU A 90 -11.13 -23.70 13.30
N THR A 91 -11.48 -24.19 12.12
CA THR A 91 -11.28 -25.59 11.73
C THR A 91 -10.33 -25.68 10.54
N SER A 92 -10.01 -26.90 10.10
CA SER A 92 -9.18 -27.13 8.92
C SER A 92 -9.79 -26.62 7.60
N ALA A 93 -11.08 -26.28 7.59
CA ALA A 93 -11.76 -25.68 6.45
C ALA A 93 -11.49 -24.18 6.30
N HIS A 94 -11.09 -23.49 7.37
CA HIS A 94 -10.82 -22.05 7.32
C HIS A 94 -9.41 -21.80 6.77
N LYS A 95 -9.36 -21.18 5.59
CA LYS A 95 -8.13 -20.81 4.87
C LYS A 95 -8.22 -19.37 4.40
N LEU A 96 -7.10 -18.66 4.43
CA LEU A 96 -6.97 -17.29 3.90
C LEU A 96 -5.93 -17.25 2.78
N SER A 97 -5.96 -18.26 1.91
CA SER A 97 -5.08 -18.34 0.75
C SER A 97 -5.18 -17.07 -0.10
N GLY A 98 -4.04 -16.51 -0.48
CA GLY A 98 -3.93 -15.28 -1.26
C GLY A 98 -4.03 -13.99 -0.44
N ILE A 99 -4.40 -14.06 0.84
CA ILE A 99 -4.55 -12.89 1.72
C ILE A 99 -3.40 -12.87 2.73
N THR A 100 -2.74 -11.72 2.84
CA THR A 100 -1.75 -11.47 3.88
C THR A 100 -2.47 -11.24 5.21
N HIS A 101 -2.13 -12.02 6.22
CA HIS A 101 -2.82 -12.00 7.51
C HIS A 101 -1.87 -12.29 8.66
N ALA A 102 -2.19 -11.76 9.83
CA ALA A 102 -1.52 -12.06 11.09
C ALA A 102 -2.48 -12.81 12.03
N ARG A 103 -1.94 -13.83 12.68
CA ARG A 103 -2.54 -14.45 13.86
C ARG A 103 -1.84 -13.84 15.05
N TRP A 104 -2.60 -13.31 15.98
CA TRP A 104 -2.06 -12.67 17.17
C TRP A 104 -2.86 -13.12 18.37
N SER A 105 -2.20 -13.46 19.47
CA SER A 105 -2.85 -13.93 20.68
C SER A 105 -2.22 -13.32 21.90
N LEU A 106 -3.06 -13.05 22.88
CA LEU A 106 -2.71 -12.46 24.16
C LEU A 106 -3.24 -13.35 25.25
N ARG A 107 -2.37 -13.78 26.16
CA ARG A 107 -2.76 -14.50 27.36
C ARG A 107 -3.14 -13.49 28.44
N PHE A 108 -4.25 -13.73 29.11
CA PHE A 108 -4.64 -12.93 30.26
C PHE A 108 -3.57 -13.01 31.36
N ASP A 109 -3.14 -11.85 31.84
CA ASP A 109 -2.23 -11.73 32.97
C ASP A 109 -3.02 -11.49 34.25
N THR A 110 -3.10 -12.50 35.12
CA THR A 110 -3.85 -12.43 36.39
C THR A 110 -3.28 -11.39 37.35
N ASP A 111 -1.98 -11.08 37.24
CA ASP A 111 -1.33 -10.04 38.03
C ASP A 111 -1.66 -8.62 37.53
N GLY A 112 -2.28 -8.49 36.35
CA GLY A 112 -2.66 -7.21 35.74
C GLY A 112 -1.48 -6.32 35.32
N LYS A 113 -0.26 -6.87 35.22
CA LYS A 113 0.97 -6.12 34.95
C LYS A 113 1.16 -5.81 33.47
N LEU A 114 0.73 -6.73 32.58
CA LEU A 114 0.99 -6.61 31.14
C LEU A 114 -0.14 -5.94 30.35
N TYR A 115 -1.40 -6.21 30.70
CA TYR A 115 -2.57 -5.76 29.93
C TYR A 115 -3.57 -4.94 30.77
N GLY A 116 -3.08 -4.25 31.80
CA GLY A 116 -3.92 -3.47 32.73
C GLY A 116 -4.72 -2.35 32.07
N ALA A 117 -4.23 -1.81 30.94
CA ALA A 117 -4.92 -0.80 30.13
C ALA A 117 -5.81 -1.39 29.02
N GLY A 118 -5.85 -2.72 28.88
CA GLY A 118 -6.58 -3.43 27.84
C GLY A 118 -5.66 -4.08 26.79
N VAL A 119 -6.25 -4.41 25.64
CA VAL A 119 -5.55 -4.99 24.49
C VAL A 119 -4.66 -3.91 23.87
N PRO A 120 -3.34 -4.13 23.76
CA PRO A 120 -2.45 -3.14 23.18
C PRO A 120 -2.76 -2.90 21.71
N GLU A 121 -2.49 -1.71 21.19
CA GLU A 121 -2.67 -1.38 19.77
C GLU A 121 -1.56 -2.04 18.94
N PRO A 122 -1.90 -2.99 18.04
CA PRO A 122 -0.90 -3.65 17.23
C PRO A 122 -0.57 -2.81 15.99
N ALA A 123 0.72 -2.71 15.64
CA ALA A 123 1.16 -2.12 14.39
C ALA A 123 2.20 -3.00 13.69
N TRP A 124 1.88 -3.40 12.46
CA TRP A 124 2.82 -4.05 11.54
C TRP A 124 3.44 -3.01 10.62
N ILE A 125 4.76 -3.01 10.56
CA ILE A 125 5.58 -2.18 9.67
C ILE A 125 6.41 -3.13 8.81
N GLY A 126 6.46 -2.89 7.51
CA GLY A 126 7.29 -3.71 6.64
C GLY A 126 7.16 -3.40 5.17
N ARG A 127 7.73 -4.31 4.39
CA ARG A 127 7.78 -4.32 2.94
C ARG A 127 6.54 -5.02 2.42
N TRP A 128 5.56 -4.20 2.07
CA TRP A 128 4.22 -4.62 1.68
C TRP A 128 4.18 -5.26 0.27
N VAL A 129 3.12 -4.99 -0.48
CA VAL A 129 2.70 -5.75 -1.66
C VAL A 129 3.75 -5.75 -2.78
N LYS A 130 4.03 -6.92 -3.34
CA LYS A 130 4.90 -7.09 -4.51
C LYS A 130 4.21 -6.60 -5.78
N VAL A 131 4.98 -6.12 -6.74
CA VAL A 131 4.51 -5.50 -7.99
C VAL A 131 5.00 -6.26 -9.21
N TYR A 132 4.27 -6.10 -10.31
CA TYR A 132 4.76 -6.44 -11.63
C TYR A 132 5.72 -5.34 -12.12
N ASP A 133 6.97 -5.72 -12.43
CA ASP A 133 7.94 -4.84 -13.08
C ASP A 133 8.19 -5.31 -14.52
N PRO A 134 7.71 -4.57 -15.54
CA PRO A 134 7.93 -4.92 -16.95
C PRO A 134 9.41 -4.97 -17.33
N ARG A 135 10.28 -4.22 -16.64
CA ARG A 135 11.72 -4.21 -16.90
C ARG A 135 12.36 -5.55 -16.52
N LEU A 136 11.69 -6.31 -15.63
CA LEU A 136 12.09 -7.64 -15.21
C LEU A 136 11.31 -8.76 -15.91
N ASP A 137 10.58 -8.44 -16.99
CA ASP A 137 9.79 -9.39 -17.78
C ASP A 137 10.43 -9.62 -19.16
N SER A 138 11.00 -10.81 -19.41
CA SER A 138 11.57 -11.15 -20.72
C SER A 138 10.52 -11.28 -21.85
N THR A 139 9.23 -11.28 -21.55
CA THR A 139 8.15 -11.27 -22.54
C THR A 139 7.70 -9.85 -22.90
N TYR A 140 8.06 -8.85 -22.08
CA TYR A 140 7.84 -7.46 -22.38
C TYR A 140 9.02 -6.91 -23.22
N PRO A 141 8.77 -6.16 -24.32
CA PRO A 141 9.82 -5.56 -25.11
C PRO A 141 10.76 -4.67 -24.27
N GLY A 142 12.05 -5.01 -24.26
CA GLY A 142 13.07 -4.29 -23.47
C GLY A 142 13.20 -4.74 -22.01
N GLY A 143 12.39 -5.70 -21.56
CA GLY A 143 12.51 -6.31 -20.24
C GLY A 143 13.39 -7.58 -20.24
N SER A 144 13.86 -7.96 -19.05
CA SER A 144 14.68 -9.17 -18.87
C SER A 144 14.42 -9.80 -17.51
N GLY A 145 14.11 -11.10 -17.47
CA GLY A 145 13.88 -11.82 -16.22
C GLY A 145 12.53 -12.56 -16.17
N PRO A 146 12.14 -13.08 -14.99
CA PRO A 146 11.01 -13.98 -14.83
C PRO A 146 9.70 -13.30 -14.37
N CYS A 147 9.67 -11.98 -14.14
CA CYS A 147 8.45 -11.30 -13.70
C CYS A 147 7.43 -11.35 -14.84
N ARG A 148 6.21 -11.86 -14.64
CA ARG A 148 5.21 -12.06 -15.72
C ARG A 148 3.90 -11.38 -15.37
N ALA A 149 3.40 -10.51 -16.24
CA ALA A 149 2.09 -9.88 -16.04
C ALA A 149 0.98 -10.93 -15.83
N GLY A 150 0.22 -10.80 -14.74
CA GLY A 150 -0.87 -11.72 -14.41
C GLY A 150 -0.45 -13.00 -13.67
N ASN A 151 0.86 -13.26 -13.52
CA ASN A 151 1.37 -14.32 -12.64
C ASN A 151 1.99 -13.72 -11.38
N GLU A 152 1.15 -13.52 -10.37
CA GLU A 152 1.55 -12.85 -9.13
C GLU A 152 2.67 -13.56 -8.35
N SER A 153 2.87 -14.87 -8.55
CA SER A 153 3.98 -15.61 -7.91
C SER A 153 5.37 -15.14 -8.37
N THR A 154 5.44 -14.43 -9.49
CA THR A 154 6.69 -13.90 -10.07
C THR A 154 6.93 -12.42 -9.77
N TYR A 155 5.99 -11.77 -9.07
CA TYR A 155 6.09 -10.35 -8.76
C TYR A 155 7.21 -10.08 -7.75
N VAL A 156 7.83 -8.92 -7.87
CA VAL A 156 8.98 -8.51 -7.07
C VAL A 156 8.60 -7.41 -6.10
N TRP A 157 9.33 -7.27 -5.01
CA TRP A 157 9.14 -6.13 -4.14
C TRP A 157 9.73 -4.85 -4.75
N SER A 158 8.98 -3.75 -4.68
CA SER A 158 9.43 -2.41 -5.05
C SER A 158 8.59 -1.40 -4.28
N ARG A 159 9.12 -0.20 -4.05
CA ARG A 159 8.38 0.97 -3.53
C ARG A 159 7.99 1.93 -4.65
N ASN A 160 8.20 1.57 -5.91
CA ASN A 160 8.02 2.48 -7.02
C ASN A 160 6.53 2.75 -7.29
N PRO A 161 6.06 4.02 -7.20
CA PRO A 161 4.65 4.38 -7.35
C PRO A 161 4.05 3.97 -8.69
N ALA A 162 4.81 4.08 -9.78
CA ALA A 162 4.34 3.74 -11.12
C ALA A 162 4.15 2.23 -11.29
N LEU A 163 4.98 1.40 -10.68
CA LEU A 163 4.84 -0.06 -10.71
C LEU A 163 3.65 -0.53 -9.85
N HIS A 164 3.41 0.11 -8.70
CA HIS A 164 2.19 -0.12 -7.93
C HIS A 164 0.94 0.26 -8.72
N ALA A 165 0.94 1.42 -9.38
CA ALA A 165 -0.14 1.89 -10.24
C ALA A 165 -0.38 0.96 -11.44
N LEU A 166 0.68 0.47 -12.10
CA LEU A 166 0.58 -0.51 -13.18
C LEU A 166 -0.03 -1.82 -12.69
N THR A 167 0.44 -2.32 -11.56
CA THR A 167 -0.08 -3.56 -10.96
C THR A 167 -1.55 -3.40 -10.55
N TRP A 168 -1.96 -2.21 -10.09
CA TRP A 168 -3.37 -1.88 -9.83
C TRP A 168 -4.23 -1.88 -11.09
N CYS A 169 -3.69 -1.41 -12.22
CA CYS A 169 -4.36 -1.46 -13.52
C CYS A 169 -4.60 -2.90 -13.99
N ILE A 170 -3.58 -3.75 -13.92
CA ILE A 170 -3.66 -5.19 -14.25
C ILE A 170 -4.62 -5.92 -13.30
N GLY A 171 -4.67 -5.46 -12.04
CA GLY A 171 -5.48 -6.05 -10.99
C GLY A 171 -4.86 -7.30 -10.37
N ARG A 172 -5.54 -7.79 -9.34
CA ARG A 172 -5.18 -8.98 -8.57
C ARG A 172 -6.18 -10.08 -8.84
N TRP A 173 -5.69 -11.31 -8.96
CA TRP A 173 -6.46 -12.44 -9.43
C TRP A 173 -6.18 -13.68 -8.58
N GLN A 174 -7.24 -14.35 -8.15
CA GLN A 174 -7.16 -15.60 -7.40
C GLN A 174 -8.21 -16.56 -7.96
N ASN A 175 -7.81 -17.80 -8.27
CA ASN A 175 -8.69 -18.83 -8.83
C ASN A 175 -9.49 -18.34 -10.06
N GLY A 176 -8.85 -17.58 -10.96
CA GLY A 176 -9.47 -17.02 -12.15
C GLY A 176 -10.45 -15.87 -11.90
N LYS A 177 -10.62 -15.42 -10.65
CA LYS A 177 -11.51 -14.30 -10.29
C LYS A 177 -10.69 -13.10 -9.87
N LYS A 178 -11.09 -11.92 -10.33
CA LYS A 178 -10.50 -10.66 -9.89
C LYS A 178 -10.85 -10.39 -8.43
N THR A 179 -9.84 -10.20 -7.59
CA THR A 179 -10.00 -9.87 -6.18
C THR A 179 -9.89 -8.37 -5.93
N LEU A 180 -8.96 -7.69 -6.61
CA LEU A 180 -8.66 -6.28 -6.38
C LEU A 180 -8.19 -5.57 -7.66
N GLY A 181 -8.29 -4.24 -7.70
CA GLY A 181 -7.79 -3.40 -8.80
C GLY A 181 -8.77 -3.18 -9.95
N ILE A 182 -8.28 -2.54 -11.00
CA ILE A 182 -9.08 -2.26 -12.20
C ILE A 182 -9.35 -3.57 -12.95
N GLY A 183 -8.32 -4.39 -13.17
CA GLY A 183 -8.46 -5.65 -13.89
C GLY A 183 -8.55 -5.45 -15.40
N ALA A 184 -7.87 -4.44 -15.94
CA ALA A 184 -7.81 -4.22 -17.37
C ALA A 184 -6.87 -5.25 -18.02
N PRO A 185 -7.22 -5.80 -19.20
CA PRO A 185 -6.28 -6.60 -19.98
C PRO A 185 -4.99 -5.81 -20.24
N VAL A 186 -3.84 -6.47 -20.20
CA VAL A 186 -2.52 -5.82 -20.42
C VAL A 186 -2.48 -5.09 -21.77
N ALA A 187 -3.14 -5.64 -22.79
CA ALA A 187 -3.26 -5.02 -24.11
C ALA A 187 -4.01 -3.66 -24.11
N ASN A 188 -4.81 -3.37 -23.09
CA ASN A 188 -5.52 -2.10 -22.91
C ASN A 188 -4.78 -1.14 -21.96
N ILE A 189 -3.54 -1.45 -21.60
CA ILE A 189 -2.70 -0.62 -20.75
C ILE A 189 -1.47 -0.18 -21.56
N ARG A 190 -1.18 1.12 -21.58
CA ARG A 190 0.06 1.65 -22.15
C ARG A 190 1.20 1.41 -21.17
N VAL A 191 1.69 0.18 -21.11
CA VAL A 191 2.74 -0.25 -20.15
C VAL A 191 3.99 0.63 -20.24
N ALA A 192 4.36 1.07 -21.45
CA ALA A 192 5.51 1.95 -21.67
C ALA A 192 5.43 3.27 -20.88
N ASP A 193 4.24 3.86 -20.74
CA ASP A 193 4.05 5.09 -19.96
C ASP A 193 4.41 4.85 -18.47
N PHE A 194 4.03 3.69 -17.93
CA PHE A 194 4.35 3.31 -16.55
C PHE A 194 5.83 2.98 -16.38
N VAL A 195 6.50 2.42 -17.39
CA VAL A 195 7.94 2.19 -17.37
C VAL A 195 8.71 3.52 -17.37
N GLU A 196 8.29 4.49 -18.19
CA GLU A 196 8.85 5.86 -18.16
C GLU A 196 8.70 6.48 -16.77
N ALA A 197 7.47 6.45 -16.22
CA ALA A 197 7.20 6.97 -14.89
C ALA A 197 7.99 6.25 -13.79
N ALA A 198 8.18 4.93 -13.91
CA ALA A 198 8.98 4.15 -12.98
C ALA A 198 10.45 4.58 -13.01
N ASN A 199 11.03 4.73 -14.20
CA ASN A 199 12.41 5.18 -14.35
C ASN A 199 12.63 6.60 -13.79
N VAL A 200 11.67 7.51 -13.99
CA VAL A 200 11.72 8.86 -13.42
C VAL A 200 11.61 8.80 -11.90
N ALA A 201 10.70 7.99 -11.35
CA ALA A 201 10.57 7.83 -9.91
C ALA A 201 11.84 7.24 -9.27
N ASP A 202 12.44 6.22 -9.89
CA ASP A 202 13.71 5.63 -9.41
C ASP A 202 14.86 6.64 -9.46
N ALA A 203 14.97 7.43 -10.54
CA ALA A 203 16.01 8.46 -10.68
C ALA A 203 15.90 9.58 -9.62
N ASN A 204 14.68 9.88 -9.14
CA ASN A 204 14.44 10.88 -8.10
C ASN A 204 14.29 10.28 -6.69
N ALA A 205 14.46 8.96 -6.53
CA ALA A 205 14.19 8.23 -5.29
C ALA A 205 12.77 8.45 -4.73
N TRP A 206 11.78 8.59 -5.61
CA TRP A 206 10.38 8.71 -5.22
C TRP A 206 9.80 7.33 -4.90
N HIS A 207 9.10 7.25 -3.79
CA HIS A 207 8.55 6.02 -3.23
C HIS A 207 7.08 6.21 -2.89
N CYS A 208 6.32 5.12 -2.92
CA CYS A 208 4.99 5.10 -2.30
C CYS A 208 4.97 4.19 -1.08
N GLY A 209 4.30 4.64 -0.03
CA GLY A 209 4.04 3.90 1.19
C GLY A 209 2.72 4.34 1.80
N GLY A 210 1.89 3.40 2.24
CA GLY A 210 0.58 3.72 2.79
C GLY A 210 -0.45 2.64 2.53
N VAL A 211 -1.70 2.94 2.84
CA VAL A 211 -2.83 2.02 2.74
C VAL A 211 -3.90 2.63 1.85
N GLU A 212 -4.39 1.82 0.92
CA GLU A 212 -5.54 2.14 0.09
C GLU A 212 -6.64 1.11 0.31
N TRP A 213 -7.88 1.57 0.35
CA TRP A 213 -9.06 0.73 0.59
C TRP A 213 -9.81 0.46 -0.71
N SER A 214 -10.19 -0.79 -0.93
CA SER A 214 -10.90 -1.22 -2.14
C SER A 214 -12.32 -0.63 -2.28
N THR A 215 -12.83 0.00 -1.22
CA THR A 215 -14.13 0.68 -1.18
C THR A 215 -14.13 1.97 -1.98
N ASP A 216 -12.96 2.59 -2.17
CA ASP A 216 -12.82 3.82 -2.92
C ASP A 216 -12.90 3.59 -4.43
N SER A 217 -13.18 4.66 -5.18
CA SER A 217 -13.16 4.60 -6.64
C SER A 217 -11.78 4.17 -7.13
N LYS A 218 -11.77 3.15 -7.98
CA LYS A 218 -10.55 2.59 -8.59
C LYS A 218 -9.70 3.64 -9.30
N TRP A 219 -10.35 4.66 -9.88
CA TRP A 219 -9.67 5.78 -10.55
C TRP A 219 -9.03 6.74 -9.55
N SER A 220 -9.66 6.97 -8.40
CA SER A 220 -9.10 7.81 -7.33
C SER A 220 -7.87 7.14 -6.70
N ILE A 221 -7.92 5.83 -6.46
CA ILE A 221 -6.77 5.05 -5.99
C ILE A 221 -5.61 5.16 -6.98
N LEU A 222 -5.88 4.99 -8.28
CA LEU A 222 -4.85 5.12 -9.32
C LEU A 222 -4.23 6.53 -9.33
N LYS A 223 -5.05 7.59 -9.16
CA LYS A 223 -4.55 8.97 -9.04
C LYS A 223 -3.62 9.13 -7.84
N ARG A 224 -4.01 8.63 -6.66
CA ARG A 224 -3.19 8.75 -5.43
C ARG A 224 -1.88 7.98 -5.55
N MET A 225 -1.88 6.78 -6.14
CA MET A 225 -0.65 6.02 -6.41
C MET A 225 0.30 6.78 -7.35
N LEU A 226 -0.23 7.32 -8.45
CA LEU A 226 0.59 8.08 -9.42
C LEU A 226 1.04 9.44 -8.87
N GLN A 227 0.24 10.07 -8.00
CA GLN A 227 0.58 11.34 -7.36
C GLN A 227 1.88 11.24 -6.54
N ALA A 228 2.12 10.12 -5.86
CA ALA A 228 3.38 9.87 -5.15
C ALA A 228 4.60 9.81 -6.09
N GLY A 229 4.40 9.50 -7.37
CA GLY A 229 5.44 9.48 -8.41
C GLY A 229 5.43 10.71 -9.32
N GLY A 230 4.75 11.80 -8.95
CA GLY A 230 4.66 13.00 -9.79
C GLY A 230 3.97 12.76 -11.15
N ALA A 231 3.12 11.75 -11.24
CA ALA A 231 2.43 11.36 -12.46
C ALA A 231 0.91 11.53 -12.34
N VAL A 232 0.25 11.69 -13.49
CA VAL A 232 -1.21 11.73 -13.59
C VAL A 232 -1.70 10.63 -14.51
N PRO A 233 -2.81 9.94 -14.18
CA PRO A 233 -3.36 8.93 -15.06
C PRO A 233 -4.00 9.56 -16.29
N THR A 234 -3.90 8.88 -17.41
CA THR A 234 -4.42 9.33 -18.70
C THR A 234 -5.26 8.22 -19.33
N MET A 235 -6.29 8.60 -20.07
CA MET A 235 -7.06 7.67 -20.92
C MET A 235 -7.01 8.20 -22.34
N THR A 236 -6.46 7.43 -23.26
CA THR A 236 -6.39 7.80 -24.68
C THR A 236 -6.63 6.54 -25.51
N GLY A 237 -7.51 6.61 -26.51
CA GLY A 237 -7.81 5.46 -27.37
C GLY A 237 -8.34 4.24 -26.60
N ALA A 238 -9.15 4.45 -25.55
CA ALA A 238 -9.64 3.41 -24.63
C ALA A 238 -8.55 2.64 -23.85
N MET A 239 -7.30 3.11 -23.89
CA MET A 239 -6.19 2.55 -23.10
C MET A 239 -5.92 3.37 -21.85
N ILE A 240 -5.57 2.69 -20.76
CA ILE A 240 -5.12 3.32 -19.52
C ILE A 240 -3.61 3.57 -19.62
N GLY A 241 -3.19 4.80 -19.35
CA GLY A 241 -1.78 5.18 -19.28
C GLY A 241 -1.52 6.13 -18.13
N CYS A 242 -0.31 6.67 -18.08
CA CYS A 242 0.03 7.76 -17.19
C CYS A 242 0.93 8.77 -17.89
N ARG A 243 1.07 9.95 -17.30
CA ARG A 243 2.02 10.97 -17.74
C ARG A 243 2.76 11.47 -16.52
N VAL A 244 4.06 11.19 -16.47
CA VAL A 244 4.96 11.74 -15.45
C VAL A 244 5.35 13.18 -15.79
N ALA A 245 5.46 14.03 -14.77
CA ALA A 245 5.98 15.38 -14.91
C ALA A 245 7.51 15.36 -15.05
N ALA A 246 8.00 15.00 -16.25
CA ALA A 246 9.40 15.04 -16.61
C ALA A 246 9.66 16.05 -17.75
N PRO A 247 10.84 16.69 -17.80
CA PRO A 247 11.24 17.53 -18.93
C PRO A 247 11.16 16.76 -20.25
N ARG A 248 10.54 17.35 -21.28
CA ARG A 248 10.42 16.76 -22.62
C ARG A 248 10.82 17.77 -23.68
N ILE A 249 11.45 17.27 -24.73
CA ILE A 249 11.78 18.05 -25.92
C ILE A 249 10.52 18.15 -26.78
N SER A 250 10.24 19.34 -27.32
CA SER A 250 9.16 19.50 -28.29
C SER A 250 9.54 18.78 -29.58
N ILE A 251 8.68 17.86 -30.02
CA ILE A 251 8.87 17.11 -31.27
C ILE A 251 8.26 17.81 -32.48
N ALA A 252 7.33 18.72 -32.26
CA ALA A 252 6.63 19.45 -33.30
C ALA A 252 6.15 20.80 -32.76
N THR A 253 6.15 21.81 -33.63
CA THR A 253 5.57 23.12 -33.35
C THR A 253 4.29 23.23 -34.15
N ILE A 254 3.16 23.33 -33.46
CA ILE A 254 1.85 23.58 -34.09
C ILE A 254 1.70 25.09 -34.24
N THR A 255 1.44 25.53 -35.46
CA THR A 255 1.26 26.94 -35.84
C THR A 255 -0.20 27.21 -36.20
N GLY A 256 -0.54 28.48 -36.43
CA GLY A 256 -1.89 28.86 -36.86
C GLY A 256 -2.34 28.20 -38.18
N ALA A 257 -1.39 27.83 -39.04
CA ALA A 257 -1.68 27.15 -40.30
C ALA A 257 -2.10 25.68 -40.11
N ASP A 258 -1.80 25.08 -38.96
CA ASP A 258 -2.13 23.70 -38.63
C ASP A 258 -3.51 23.57 -37.96
N LEU A 259 -4.19 24.69 -37.71
CA LEU A 259 -5.49 24.76 -37.06
C LEU A 259 -6.59 24.81 -38.12
N LEU A 260 -7.63 24.00 -37.93
CA LEU A 260 -8.75 23.92 -38.86
C LEU A 260 -9.76 25.08 -38.69
N ASP A 261 -9.72 25.77 -37.55
CA ASP A 261 -10.65 26.84 -37.17
C ASP A 261 -10.01 27.79 -36.12
N GLU A 262 -10.74 28.84 -35.70
CA GLU A 262 -10.32 29.79 -34.67
C GLU A 262 -10.00 29.11 -33.32
N LEU A 263 -8.83 29.43 -32.77
CA LEU A 263 -8.36 28.88 -31.50
C LEU A 263 -8.57 29.88 -30.38
N THR A 264 -9.42 29.52 -29.41
CA THR A 264 -9.51 30.23 -28.14
C THR A 264 -8.67 29.50 -27.09
N ILE A 265 -7.60 30.16 -26.60
CA ILE A 265 -6.75 29.63 -25.53
C ILE A 265 -7.04 30.41 -24.24
N ALA A 266 -7.54 29.72 -23.21
CA ALA A 266 -7.51 30.23 -21.85
C ALA A 266 -6.11 30.04 -21.26
N ALA A 267 -5.21 31.00 -21.52
CA ALA A 267 -3.79 30.90 -21.16
C ALA A 267 -3.52 30.79 -19.65
N THR A 268 -4.47 31.23 -18.80
CA THR A 268 -4.31 31.09 -17.35
C THR A 268 -5.65 30.97 -16.64
N LYS A 269 -5.66 30.23 -15.53
CA LYS A 269 -6.80 30.16 -14.62
C LYS A 269 -7.22 31.53 -14.08
N PRO A 270 -8.48 31.73 -13.67
CA PRO A 270 -8.92 32.93 -12.98
C PRO A 270 -8.08 33.19 -11.73
N ARG A 271 -7.86 34.47 -11.39
CA ARG A 271 -7.03 34.87 -10.25
C ARG A 271 -7.46 34.21 -8.93
N ARG A 272 -8.76 33.91 -8.74
CA ARG A 272 -9.27 33.25 -7.52
C ARG A 272 -8.83 31.78 -7.37
N GLU A 273 -8.54 31.09 -8.47
CA GLU A 273 -8.23 29.65 -8.48
C GLU A 273 -6.72 29.36 -8.54
N ARG A 274 -5.90 30.39 -8.73
CA ARG A 274 -4.44 30.24 -8.76
C ARG A 274 -3.91 30.07 -7.35
N PHE A 275 -3.08 29.05 -7.16
CA PHE A 275 -2.24 28.88 -5.98
C PHE A 275 -0.79 28.84 -6.45
N ASN A 276 0.09 29.48 -5.70
CA ASN A 276 1.53 29.56 -5.98
C ASN A 276 2.37 28.89 -4.89
N THR A 277 1.72 28.48 -3.80
CA THR A 277 2.32 27.80 -2.67
C THR A 277 1.47 26.58 -2.32
N VAL A 278 2.11 25.43 -2.17
CA VAL A 278 1.48 24.17 -1.75
C VAL A 278 1.99 23.79 -0.38
N ILE A 279 1.09 23.40 0.52
CA ILE A 279 1.43 22.78 1.79
C ILE A 279 1.13 21.29 1.64
N PRO A 280 2.14 20.43 1.44
CA PRO A 280 1.90 19.00 1.28
C PRO A 280 1.67 18.37 2.65
N ARG A 281 0.63 17.55 2.76
CA ARG A 281 0.35 16.70 3.92
C ARG A 281 0.69 15.26 3.60
N TYR A 282 1.51 14.61 4.43
CA TYR A 282 2.04 13.28 4.17
C TYR A 282 2.05 12.43 5.44
N ARG A 283 2.28 11.13 5.31
CA ARG A 283 2.28 10.21 6.45
C ARG A 283 3.69 10.08 7.02
N SER A 284 3.88 10.40 8.30
CA SER A 284 5.21 10.41 8.92
C SER A 284 5.41 9.24 9.87
N GLU A 285 6.45 8.43 9.66
CA GLU A 285 6.83 7.35 10.59
C GLU A 285 7.28 7.89 11.96
N ASP A 286 7.97 9.04 11.98
CA ASP A 286 8.43 9.71 13.21
C ASP A 286 7.27 10.22 14.09
N HIS A 287 6.08 10.38 13.50
CA HIS A 287 4.86 10.82 14.17
C HIS A 287 3.82 9.70 14.14
N GLU A 288 4.25 8.46 14.41
CA GLU A 288 3.37 7.29 14.58
C GLU A 288 2.43 7.02 13.39
N TRP A 289 2.89 7.34 12.17
CA TRP A 289 2.12 7.20 10.93
C TRP A 289 0.88 8.09 10.84
N GLU A 290 0.86 9.20 11.58
CA GLU A 290 -0.12 10.27 11.42
C GLU A 290 0.14 11.12 10.17
N ILE A 291 -0.91 11.82 9.70
CA ILE A 291 -0.81 12.75 8.57
C ILE A 291 -0.42 14.13 9.11
N ILE A 292 0.78 14.57 8.76
CA ILE A 292 1.32 15.88 9.16
C ILE A 292 1.50 16.80 7.97
N SER A 293 1.42 18.10 8.20
CA SER A 293 1.72 19.12 7.18
C SER A 293 3.22 19.40 7.12
N ALA A 294 3.82 19.34 5.93
CA ALA A 294 5.22 19.69 5.71
C ALA A 294 5.41 21.21 5.55
N ALA A 295 6.67 21.61 5.37
CA ALA A 295 7.00 22.98 5.03
C ALA A 295 6.33 23.42 3.71
N PRO A 296 5.81 24.66 3.62
CA PRO A 296 5.23 25.17 2.38
C PRO A 296 6.26 25.20 1.24
N VAL A 297 5.87 24.70 0.08
CA VAL A 297 6.66 24.77 -1.16
C VAL A 297 6.08 25.87 -2.03
N SER A 298 6.86 26.92 -2.29
CA SER A 298 6.45 28.06 -3.12
C SER A 298 7.38 28.23 -4.32
N VAL A 299 6.83 28.78 -5.40
CA VAL A 299 7.63 29.22 -6.57
C VAL A 299 7.73 30.74 -6.51
N PRO A 300 8.92 31.32 -6.20
CA PRO A 300 9.07 32.76 -5.96
C PRO A 300 8.57 33.65 -7.11
N ASP A 301 8.81 33.23 -8.35
CA ASP A 301 8.36 33.96 -9.55
C ASP A 301 6.84 34.06 -9.61
N TYR A 302 6.13 32.99 -9.24
CA TYR A 302 4.66 32.98 -9.21
C TYR A 302 4.09 33.79 -8.05
N VAL A 303 4.79 33.85 -6.92
CA VAL A 303 4.41 34.71 -5.78
C VAL A 303 4.51 36.19 -6.18
N THR A 304 5.62 36.57 -6.83
CA THR A 304 5.84 37.92 -7.34
C THR A 304 4.78 38.29 -8.38
N MET A 305 4.52 37.41 -9.36
CA MET A 305 3.54 37.65 -10.43
C MET A 305 2.10 37.80 -9.90
N ASP A 306 1.70 37.03 -8.88
CA ASP A 306 0.36 37.11 -8.31
C ASP A 306 0.17 38.24 -7.29
N GLY A 307 1.28 38.90 -6.89
CA GLY A 307 1.32 39.99 -5.92
C GLY A 307 1.10 39.54 -4.47
N GLY A 308 1.45 38.30 -4.14
CA GLY A 308 1.30 37.75 -2.79
C GLY A 308 1.18 36.23 -2.74
N VAL A 309 1.30 35.69 -1.53
CA VAL A 309 1.25 34.26 -1.25
C VAL A 309 -0.18 33.74 -1.34
N ARG A 310 -0.37 32.63 -2.06
CA ARG A 310 -1.66 31.94 -2.26
C ARG A 310 -1.46 30.46 -2.02
N GLN A 311 -1.88 30.04 -0.83
CA GLN A 311 -1.62 28.71 -0.33
C GLN A 311 -2.79 27.77 -0.60
N LYS A 312 -2.45 26.53 -0.91
CA LYS A 312 -3.38 25.42 -0.94
C LYS A 312 -2.76 24.22 -0.26
N GLU A 313 -3.51 23.60 0.63
CA GLU A 313 -3.12 22.35 1.25
C GLU A 313 -3.53 21.17 0.34
N ILE A 314 -2.62 20.21 0.18
CA ILE A 314 -2.84 19.03 -0.66
C ILE A 314 -2.38 17.80 0.11
N ASP A 315 -3.29 16.83 0.22
CA ASP A 315 -2.99 15.55 0.85
C ASP A 315 -2.27 14.61 -0.13
N TYR A 316 -1.20 14.00 0.36
CA TYR A 316 -0.39 12.97 -0.30
C TYR A 316 -0.35 11.73 0.62
N PRO A 317 -1.47 10.98 0.71
CA PRO A 317 -1.62 9.91 1.70
C PRO A 317 -0.71 8.69 1.49
N LEU A 318 -0.04 8.62 0.34
CA LEU A 318 0.88 7.53 -0.05
C LEU A 318 2.35 7.96 -0.09
N VAL A 319 2.67 9.14 0.45
CA VAL A 319 4.02 9.67 0.61
C VAL A 319 4.41 9.60 2.07
#